data_AF-A0A954N8W3-F1
#
_entry.id   AF-A0A954N8W3-F1
#
_cell.length_a   1.000
_cell.length_b   1.000
_cell.length_c   1.000
_cell.angle_alpha   90.00
_cell.angle_beta   90.00
_cell.angle_gamma   90.00
#
_symmetry.space_group_name_H-M   'P 1'
#
loop_
_entity.id
_entity.type
_entity.pdbx_description
1 polymer ?
#
loop_
_entity_poly.entity_id
_entity_poly.type
_entity_poly.pdbx_seq_one_letter_code
_entity_poly.pdbx_strand_id
1 'polypeptide(L)'
;MSIAYRRRAGWGTRVRAPLGVVVCLAVSLAVALPASAADWPTYAHDTAHSLTSGEQLSVPLAEAWSVRTVRPPLAAWDEPATWDGWNKHFDLRNRVAFDKVLNVVAVGERVWFGSSVDDRVICLDAA
;
A
#
# COMPACT_ATOMS: atom_id res chain seq x y z
N MET A 1 40.27 60.78 -23.27
CA MET A 1 38.87 60.69 -22.80
C MET A 1 38.68 59.29 -22.23
N SER A 2 38.75 59.12 -20.90
CA SER A 2 38.75 57.81 -20.24
C SER A 2 37.47 57.64 -19.44
N ILE A 3 36.71 56.57 -19.72
CA ILE A 3 35.46 56.25 -19.02
C ILE A 3 35.79 55.25 -17.91
N ALA A 4 35.66 55.68 -16.66
CA ALA A 4 35.84 54.84 -15.48
C ALA A 4 34.55 54.05 -15.18
N TYR A 5 34.64 52.72 -15.21
CA TYR A 5 33.53 51.83 -14.85
C TYR A 5 33.45 51.68 -13.33
N ARG A 6 32.43 52.28 -12.71
CA ARG A 6 32.21 52.24 -11.26
C ARG A 6 31.57 50.88 -10.89
N ARG A 7 32.35 49.94 -10.34
CA ARG A 7 31.81 48.68 -9.79
C ARG A 7 30.91 48.98 -8.59
N ARG A 8 29.60 48.73 -8.71
CA ARG A 8 28.70 48.66 -7.55
C ARG A 8 28.93 47.32 -6.85
N ALA A 9 29.48 47.35 -5.64
CA ALA A 9 29.51 46.19 -4.76
C ALA A 9 28.08 45.92 -4.26
N GLY A 10 27.44 44.88 -4.78
CA GLY A 10 26.14 44.43 -4.29
C GLY A 10 26.27 43.85 -2.89
N TRP A 11 25.56 44.42 -1.93
CA TRP A 11 25.42 43.88 -0.58
C TRP A 11 24.57 42.61 -0.62
N GLY A 12 25.22 41.44 -0.55
CA GLY A 12 24.55 40.19 -0.26
C GLY A 12 24.30 40.09 1.24
N THR A 13 23.10 40.41 1.71
CA THR A 13 22.69 40.12 3.09
C THR A 13 22.53 38.61 3.26
N ARG A 14 23.53 37.97 3.88
CA ARG A 14 23.40 36.56 4.30
C ARG A 14 22.45 36.52 5.49
N VAL A 15 21.22 36.08 5.27
CA VAL A 15 20.29 35.75 6.35
C VAL A 15 20.84 34.51 7.07
N ARG A 16 21.23 34.64 8.34
CA ARG A 16 21.66 33.53 9.19
C ARG A 16 20.47 33.09 10.03
N ALA A 17 19.87 31.94 9.71
CA ALA A 17 18.91 31.32 10.61
C ALA A 17 19.63 30.88 11.90
N PRO A 18 19.05 31.10 13.10
CA PRO A 18 19.65 30.62 14.34
C PRO A 18 19.66 29.09 14.33
N LEU A 19 20.77 28.49 14.80
CA LEU A 19 20.99 27.04 14.81
C LEU A 19 19.80 26.27 15.42
N GLY A 20 19.15 26.81 16.44
CA GLY A 20 17.97 26.21 17.06
C GLY A 20 16.76 26.07 16.14
N VAL A 21 16.52 27.04 15.24
CA VAL A 21 15.40 26.97 14.27
C VAL A 21 15.69 25.92 13.20
N VAL A 22 16.95 25.82 12.75
CA VAL A 22 17.37 24.80 11.79
C VAL A 22 17.24 23.39 12.40
N VAL A 23 17.64 23.23 13.67
CA VAL A 23 17.54 21.97 14.39
C VAL A 23 16.08 21.57 14.62
N CYS A 24 15.21 22.49 15.07
CA CYS A 24 13.79 22.20 15.25
C CYS A 24 13.11 21.79 13.93
N LEU A 25 13.36 22.52 12.84
CA LEU A 25 12.83 22.16 11.51
C LEU A 25 13.32 20.78 11.05
N ALA A 26 14.60 20.46 11.25
CA ALA A 26 15.14 19.14 10.92
C ALA A 26 14.52 18.02 11.76
N VAL A 27 14.29 18.25 13.06
CA VAL A 27 13.65 17.26 13.95
C VAL A 27 12.18 17.06 13.59
N SER A 28 11.42 18.14 13.32
CA SER A 28 10.01 18.03 12.90
C SER A 28 9.87 17.29 11.57
N LEU A 29 10.79 17.50 10.63
CA LEU A 29 10.80 16.79 9.35
C LEU A 29 11.18 15.30 9.50
N ALA A 30 12.08 14.97 10.43
CA ALA A 30 12.48 13.60 10.72
C ALA A 30 11.39 12.77 11.44
N VAL A 31 10.46 13.43 12.15
CA VAL A 31 9.31 12.75 12.79
C VAL A 31 8.18 12.47 11.79
N ALA A 32 8.15 13.16 10.65
CA ALA A 32 7.13 12.99 9.62
C ALA A 32 7.50 11.95 8.55
N LEU A 33 8.37 10.97 8.86
CA LEU A 33 8.70 9.92 7.89
C LEU A 33 7.44 9.09 7.60
N PRO A 34 7.06 8.92 6.32
CA PRO A 34 5.92 8.10 5.96
C PRO A 34 6.17 6.67 6.44
N ALA A 35 5.10 6.01 6.89
CA ALA A 35 5.15 4.58 7.16
C ALA A 35 5.49 3.87 5.84
N SER A 36 6.66 3.25 5.77
CA SER A 36 7.09 2.46 4.63
C SER A 36 6.83 0.99 4.95
N ALA A 37 6.11 0.31 4.06
CA ALA A 37 5.95 -1.14 4.06
C ALA A 37 6.57 -1.71 2.78
N ALA A 38 6.93 -3.00 2.81
CA ALA A 38 7.31 -3.74 1.63
C ALA A 38 6.12 -3.90 0.66
N ASP A 39 6.44 -4.03 -0.62
CA ASP A 39 5.45 -4.30 -1.65
C ASP A 39 4.82 -5.69 -1.46
N TRP A 40 3.60 -5.85 -1.95
CA TRP A 40 2.88 -7.11 -2.10
C TRP A 40 2.56 -7.34 -3.59
N PRO A 41 3.56 -7.63 -4.43
CA PRO A 41 3.44 -7.49 -5.89
C PRO A 41 2.63 -8.61 -6.55
N THR A 42 2.46 -9.77 -5.91
CA THR A 42 1.76 -10.92 -6.49
C THR A 42 0.71 -11.50 -5.54
N TYR A 43 -0.13 -12.38 -6.08
CA TYR A 43 -0.95 -13.25 -5.23
C TYR A 43 -0.07 -13.95 -4.20
N ALA A 44 -0.47 -13.91 -2.94
CA ALA A 44 0.26 -14.47 -1.82
C ALA A 44 1.71 -13.96 -1.67
N HIS A 45 1.93 -12.66 -1.94
CA HIS A 45 3.18 -11.88 -1.76
C HIS A 45 4.30 -12.19 -2.77
N ASP A 46 4.65 -13.46 -2.95
CA ASP A 46 5.79 -13.87 -3.77
C ASP A 46 5.50 -15.14 -4.59
N THR A 47 6.45 -15.56 -5.43
CA THR A 47 6.33 -16.77 -6.27
C THR A 47 6.27 -18.07 -5.48
N ALA A 48 6.66 -18.05 -4.20
CA ALA A 48 6.51 -19.18 -3.29
C ALA A 48 5.15 -19.18 -2.58
N HIS A 49 4.32 -18.14 -2.81
CA HIS A 49 3.05 -17.92 -2.15
C HIS A 49 3.17 -17.91 -0.61
N SER A 50 4.18 -17.24 -0.08
CA SER A 50 4.49 -17.29 1.36
C SER A 50 3.38 -16.76 2.27
N LEU A 51 2.55 -15.82 1.80
CA LEU A 51 1.52 -15.13 2.61
C LEU A 51 2.10 -14.43 3.85
N THR A 52 3.38 -14.06 3.82
CA THR A 52 4.05 -13.44 4.98
C THR A 52 4.72 -12.13 4.61
N SER A 53 4.76 -11.21 5.58
CA SER A 53 5.43 -9.92 5.50
C SER A 53 6.43 -9.79 6.66
N GLY A 54 7.46 -8.95 6.48
CA GLY A 54 8.49 -8.72 7.51
C GLY A 54 8.11 -7.66 8.55
N GLU A 55 7.01 -6.95 8.31
CA GLU A 55 6.52 -5.83 9.10
C GLU A 55 5.98 -6.31 10.45
N GLN A 56 6.23 -5.50 11.48
CA GLN A 56 5.66 -5.71 12.81
C GLN A 56 4.55 -4.69 13.05
N LEU A 57 3.35 -5.18 13.35
CA LEU A 57 2.20 -4.36 13.64
C LEU A 57 2.22 -3.90 15.10
N SER A 58 2.01 -2.60 15.32
CA SER A 58 1.70 -2.07 16.64
C SER A 58 0.20 -2.21 16.92
N VAL A 59 -0.15 -2.49 18.18
CA VAL A 59 -1.54 -2.67 18.62
C VAL A 59 -1.91 -1.62 19.66
N PRO A 60 -3.18 -1.17 19.72
CA PRO A 60 -4.32 -1.66 18.93
C PRO A 60 -4.34 -1.10 17.50
N LEU A 61 -4.78 -1.94 16.55
CA LEU A 61 -5.06 -1.50 15.19
C LEU A 61 -6.39 -0.74 15.13
N ALA A 62 -6.45 0.27 14.29
CA ALA A 62 -7.67 0.99 13.93
C ALA A 62 -7.87 0.92 12.40
N GLU A 63 -9.12 0.92 11.93
CA GLU A 63 -9.41 1.00 10.50
C GLU A 63 -8.94 2.35 9.95
N ALA A 64 -8.03 2.33 8.97
CA ALA A 64 -7.58 3.54 8.28
C ALA A 64 -8.58 3.95 7.19
N TRP A 65 -9.02 2.99 6.39
CA TRP A 65 -10.02 3.16 5.34
C TRP A 65 -10.61 1.80 4.95
N SER A 66 -11.74 1.81 4.27
CA SER A 66 -12.36 0.60 3.71
C SER A 66 -12.98 0.88 2.34
N VAL A 67 -12.91 -0.11 1.45
CA VAL A 67 -13.60 -0.10 0.16
C VAL A 67 -14.65 -1.21 0.15
N ARG A 68 -15.87 -0.87 -0.28
CA ARG A 68 -17.01 -1.79 -0.33
C ARG A 68 -17.53 -1.85 -1.75
N THR A 69 -17.69 -3.07 -2.26
CA THR A 69 -18.40 -3.32 -3.51
C THR A 69 -19.91 -3.29 -3.28
N VAL A 70 -20.67 -3.03 -4.35
CA VAL A 70 -22.15 -2.97 -4.29
C VAL A 70 -22.80 -4.33 -3.99
N ARG A 71 -22.08 -5.43 -4.22
CA ARG A 71 -22.48 -6.81 -3.91
C ARG A 71 -21.24 -7.66 -3.60
N PRO A 72 -21.39 -8.83 -2.96
CA PRO A 72 -20.28 -9.75 -2.74
C PRO A 72 -19.63 -10.21 -4.07
N PRO A 73 -18.34 -10.62 -4.04
CA PRO A 73 -17.70 -11.25 -5.19
C PRO A 73 -18.52 -12.42 -5.72
N LEU A 74 -18.58 -12.54 -7.05
CA LEU A 74 -19.19 -13.70 -7.71
C LEU A 74 -18.11 -14.77 -7.84
N ALA A 75 -18.32 -15.90 -7.14
CA ALA A 75 -17.49 -17.07 -7.30
C ALA A 75 -17.79 -17.74 -8.66
N ALA A 76 -16.76 -18.27 -9.30
CA ALA A 76 -16.90 -19.01 -10.55
C ALA A 76 -17.48 -20.42 -10.33
N TRP A 77 -17.33 -20.95 -9.12
CA TRP A 77 -17.75 -22.30 -8.74
C TRP A 77 -18.79 -22.26 -7.64
N ASP A 78 -19.72 -23.21 -7.69
CA ASP A 78 -20.71 -23.41 -6.63
C ASP A 78 -20.05 -23.83 -5.31
N GLU A 79 -20.85 -23.87 -4.25
CA GLU A 79 -20.41 -24.39 -2.95
C GLU A 79 -19.82 -25.81 -3.07
N PRO A 80 -18.82 -26.14 -2.22
CA PRO A 80 -18.06 -27.37 -2.38
C PRO A 80 -18.95 -28.61 -2.28
N ALA A 81 -18.56 -29.66 -2.99
CA ALA A 81 -19.13 -30.98 -2.78
C ALA A 81 -19.03 -31.35 -1.29
N THR A 82 -20.12 -31.83 -0.70
CA THR A 82 -20.19 -32.16 0.73
C THR A 82 -19.73 -33.59 1.04
N TRP A 83 -19.68 -34.45 0.02
CA TRP A 83 -19.28 -35.85 0.16
C TRP A 83 -18.72 -36.41 -1.16
N ASP A 84 -17.88 -37.44 -1.04
CA ASP A 84 -17.34 -38.26 -2.12
C ASP A 84 -17.90 -39.68 -1.94
N GLY A 85 -18.84 -40.06 -2.81
CA GLY A 85 -19.51 -41.35 -2.74
C GLY A 85 -18.65 -42.55 -3.15
N TRP A 86 -17.60 -42.33 -3.92
CA TRP A 86 -16.68 -43.39 -4.31
C TRP A 86 -15.79 -43.80 -3.14
N ASN A 87 -15.16 -42.82 -2.49
CA ASN A 87 -14.31 -43.05 -1.32
C ASN A 87 -15.08 -43.11 0.01
N LYS A 88 -16.40 -42.86 -0.02
CA LYS A 88 -17.28 -42.77 1.17
C LYS A 88 -16.77 -41.75 2.19
N HIS A 89 -16.21 -40.66 1.70
CA HIS A 89 -15.75 -39.54 2.54
C HIS A 89 -16.85 -38.49 2.63
N PHE A 90 -17.13 -38.04 3.84
CA PHE A 90 -18.11 -37.00 4.12
C PHE A 90 -17.38 -35.76 4.67
N ASP A 91 -18.09 -34.65 4.79
CA ASP A 91 -17.57 -33.39 5.32
C ASP A 91 -16.33 -32.88 4.56
N LEU A 92 -16.38 -32.99 3.23
CA LEU A 92 -15.30 -32.52 2.39
C LEU A 92 -15.11 -31.01 2.57
N ARG A 93 -13.85 -30.60 2.79
CA ARG A 93 -13.49 -29.19 2.90
C ARG A 93 -13.54 -28.52 1.54
N ASN A 94 -13.91 -27.23 1.54
CA ASN A 94 -13.80 -26.43 0.34
C ASN A 94 -12.33 -26.32 -0.11
N ARG A 95 -12.05 -26.73 -1.35
CA ARG A 95 -10.73 -26.62 -1.98
C ARG A 95 -10.63 -25.46 -2.97
N VAL A 96 -11.74 -24.77 -3.23
CA VAL A 96 -11.88 -23.69 -4.22
C VAL A 96 -12.56 -22.51 -3.53
N ALA A 97 -11.82 -21.86 -2.63
CA ALA A 97 -12.31 -20.69 -1.88
C ALA A 97 -11.59 -19.39 -2.26
N PHE A 98 -10.62 -19.44 -3.17
CA PHE A 98 -9.74 -18.33 -3.50
C PHE A 98 -10.44 -17.19 -4.25
N ASP A 99 -11.55 -17.48 -4.93
CA ASP A 99 -12.36 -16.53 -5.72
C ASP A 99 -13.56 -15.96 -4.93
N LYS A 100 -13.72 -16.34 -3.66
CA LYS A 100 -14.74 -15.80 -2.77
C LYS A 100 -14.41 -14.39 -2.24
N VAL A 101 -13.19 -13.92 -2.48
CA VAL A 101 -12.69 -12.60 -2.05
C VAL A 101 -11.97 -11.91 -3.21
N LEU A 102 -11.90 -10.57 -3.14
CA LEU A 102 -11.09 -9.78 -4.07
C LEU A 102 -9.66 -9.70 -3.54
N ASN A 103 -8.78 -10.54 -4.07
CA ASN A 103 -7.38 -10.56 -3.68
C ASN A 103 -6.69 -9.27 -4.13
N VAL A 104 -5.84 -8.71 -3.25
CA VAL A 104 -5.12 -7.47 -3.51
C VAL A 104 -3.66 -7.72 -3.84
N VAL A 105 -3.09 -6.79 -4.61
CA VAL A 105 -1.65 -6.59 -4.74
C VAL A 105 -1.35 -5.11 -4.47
N ALA A 106 -0.18 -4.82 -3.91
CA ALA A 106 0.23 -3.47 -3.57
C ALA A 106 1.69 -3.23 -3.96
N VAL A 107 1.98 -2.07 -4.54
CA VAL A 107 3.34 -1.67 -4.94
C VAL A 107 3.43 -0.16 -4.78
N GLY A 108 4.33 0.31 -3.92
CA GLY A 108 4.38 1.70 -3.49
C GLY A 108 3.04 2.17 -2.91
N GLU A 109 2.57 3.36 -3.32
CA GLU A 109 1.32 3.98 -2.82
C GLU A 109 0.07 3.53 -3.59
N ARG A 110 0.09 2.35 -4.20
CA ARG A 110 -1.01 1.87 -5.03
C ARG A 110 -1.42 0.47 -4.64
N VAL A 111 -2.74 0.27 -4.59
CA VAL A 111 -3.37 -1.03 -4.32
C VAL A 111 -4.26 -1.40 -5.49
N TRP A 112 -4.11 -2.62 -5.99
CA TRP A 112 -4.94 -3.15 -7.07
C TRP A 112 -5.69 -4.40 -6.64
N PHE A 113 -6.88 -4.57 -7.21
CA PHE A 113 -7.61 -5.83 -7.16
C PHE A 113 -8.44 -6.02 -8.42
N GLY A 114 -8.58 -7.27 -8.85
CA GLY A 114 -9.58 -7.65 -9.84
C GLY A 114 -10.93 -7.84 -9.16
N SER A 115 -12.00 -7.30 -9.76
CA SER A 115 -13.34 -7.37 -9.22
C SER A 115 -14.25 -8.16 -10.14
N SER A 116 -14.70 -9.33 -9.67
CA SER A 116 -15.76 -10.14 -10.31
C SER A 116 -17.16 -9.56 -10.13
N VAL A 117 -17.28 -8.45 -9.39
CA VAL A 117 -18.55 -7.77 -9.16
C VAL A 117 -18.95 -6.94 -10.38
N ASP A 118 -17.98 -6.26 -10.99
CA ASP A 118 -18.16 -5.28 -12.07
C ASP A 118 -17.24 -5.54 -13.28
N ASP A 119 -16.54 -6.68 -13.29
CA ASP A 119 -15.63 -7.15 -14.35
C ASP A 119 -14.52 -6.15 -14.69
N ARG A 120 -13.87 -5.61 -13.65
CA ARG A 120 -12.84 -4.57 -13.77
C ARG A 120 -11.61 -4.87 -12.94
N VAL A 121 -10.50 -4.25 -13.33
CA VAL A 121 -9.34 -4.05 -12.45
C VAL A 121 -9.43 -2.67 -11.84
N ILE A 122 -9.41 -2.59 -10.53
CA ILE A 122 -9.48 -1.34 -9.78
C ILE A 122 -8.09 -1.03 -9.23
N CYS A 123 -7.67 0.23 -9.35
CA CYS A 123 -6.47 0.77 -8.73
C CYS A 123 -6.91 1.86 -7.74
N LEU A 124 -6.45 1.75 -6.50
CA LEU A 124 -6.64 2.73 -5.45
C LEU A 124 -5.33 3.44 -5.15
N ASP A 125 -5.44 4.70 -4.76
CA ASP A 125 -4.36 5.46 -4.14
C ASP A 125 -4.37 5.16 -2.63
N ALA A 126 -3.21 4.83 -2.07
CA ALA A 126 -3.04 4.46 -0.67
C ALA A 126 -2.33 5.54 0.18
N ALA A 127 -1.95 6.67 -0.44
CA ALA A 127 -1.33 7.81 0.23
C ALA A 127 -2.34 8.71 0.98
#